data_AF-A0A3B5ARP9-F1
#
_entry.id   AF-A0A3B5ARP9-F1
#
_cell.length_a   1.000
_cell.length_b   1.000
_cell.length_c   1.000
_cell.angle_alpha   90.00
_cell.angle_beta   90.00
_cell.angle_gamma   90.00
#
_symmetry.space_group_name_H-M   'P 1'
#
loop_
_entity.id
_entity.type
_entity.pdbx_description
1 polymer ?
#
loop_
_entity_poly.entity_id
_entity_poly.type
_entity_poly.pdbx_seq_one_letter_code
_entity_poly.pdbx_strand_id
1 'polypeptide(L)'
;MPLAKDLLHPAIEYERRQHKKKRLVQIPNSYFMDVKCPGCYKITTVFSHAQTVVLCVGCSTVLCQPKGGKARLTEGKISKNWHALILNRLDVVGLDDFTC
;
A
#
# COMPACT_ATOMS: atom_id res chain seq x y z
N MET A 1 -8.95 -7.72 37.07
CA MET A 1 -9.90 -7.14 36.11
C MET A 1 -9.08 -6.26 35.16
N PRO A 2 -9.25 -6.34 33.83
CA PRO A 2 -8.51 -5.45 32.95
C PRO A 2 -8.92 -4.00 33.26
N LEU A 3 -7.95 -3.09 33.26
CA LEU A 3 -8.17 -1.66 33.40
C LEU A 3 -9.25 -1.19 32.39
N ALA A 4 -10.05 -0.20 32.76
CA ALA A 4 -11.06 0.38 31.87
C ALA A 4 -10.42 0.80 30.53
N LYS A 5 -10.99 0.32 29.42
CA LYS A 5 -10.45 0.52 28.08
C LYS A 5 -11.11 1.75 27.46
N ASP A 6 -10.33 2.76 27.10
CA ASP A 6 -10.85 3.94 26.40
C ASP A 6 -11.31 3.55 24.99
N LEU A 7 -12.61 3.71 24.73
CA LEU A 7 -13.25 3.36 23.45
C LEU A 7 -13.24 4.52 22.45
N LEU A 8 -13.10 5.76 22.94
CA LEU A 8 -13.17 6.95 22.09
C LEU A 8 -11.81 7.28 21.48
N HIS A 9 -10.72 6.96 22.19
CA HIS A 9 -9.35 7.23 21.75
C HIS A 9 -8.46 5.98 21.84
N PRO A 10 -8.74 4.95 21.02
CA PRO A 10 -7.90 3.76 20.98
C PRO A 10 -6.48 4.08 20.50
N ALA A 11 -5.49 3.35 21.01
CA ALA A 11 -4.12 3.45 20.52
C ALA A 11 -4.00 3.00 19.05
N ILE A 12 -3.15 3.67 18.27
CA ILE A 12 -2.95 3.39 16.83
C ILE A 12 -2.59 1.92 16.58
N GLU A 13 -1.74 1.33 17.42
CA GLU A 13 -1.38 -0.08 17.32
C GLU A 13 -2.59 -1.02 17.45
N TYR A 14 -3.53 -0.67 18.33
CA TYR A 14 -4.74 -1.45 18.52
C TYR A 14 -5.62 -1.40 17.27
N GLU A 15 -5.80 -0.21 16.68
CA GLU A 15 -6.58 -0.04 15.45
C GLU A 15 -5.95 -0.76 14.24
N ARG A 16 -4.61 -0.74 14.11
CA ARG A 16 -3.90 -1.43 13.03
C ARG A 16 -4.14 -2.95 13.06
N ARG A 17 -4.22 -3.55 14.26
CA ARG A 17 -4.51 -4.99 14.46
C ARG A 17 -5.98 -5.35 14.22
N GLN A 18 -6.91 -4.40 14.37
CA GLN A 18 -8.32 -4.66 14.10
C GLN A 18 -8.58 -4.91 12.61
N HIS A 19 -9.58 -5.75 12.33
CA HIS A 19 -10.09 -5.91 10.98
C HIS A 19 -10.64 -4.57 10.45
N LYS A 20 -10.48 -4.30 9.16
CA LYS A 20 -10.86 -3.02 8.51
C LYS A 20 -12.29 -2.53 8.81
N LYS A 21 -13.25 -3.43 9.02
CA LYS A 21 -14.66 -3.09 9.37
C LYS A 21 -14.91 -2.88 10.87
N LYS A 22 -13.99 -3.32 11.74
CA LYS A 22 -14.09 -3.29 13.21
C LYS A 22 -13.28 -2.17 13.86
N ARG A 23 -12.63 -1.32 13.05
CA ARG A 23 -11.99 -0.09 13.53
C ARG A 23 -13.05 0.92 13.93
N LEU A 24 -12.65 1.92 14.73
CA LEU A 24 -13.53 3.01 15.14
C LEU A 24 -14.20 3.68 13.93
N VAL A 25 -13.39 3.94 12.89
CA VAL A 25 -13.84 4.34 11.56
C VAL A 25 -13.32 3.33 10.55
N GLN A 26 -14.20 2.89 9.64
CA GLN A 26 -13.86 1.91 8.63
C GLN A 26 -12.97 2.52 7.54
N ILE A 27 -11.80 1.92 7.31
CA ILE A 27 -10.82 2.39 6.31
C ILE A 27 -10.27 1.17 5.56
N PRO A 28 -10.16 1.22 4.21
CA PRO A 28 -9.57 0.14 3.44
C PRO A 28 -8.07 -0.03 3.74
N ASN A 29 -7.56 -1.26 3.64
CA ASN A 29 -6.12 -1.55 3.73
C ASN A 29 -5.41 -1.50 2.36
N SER A 30 -6.16 -1.25 1.29
CA SER A 30 -5.64 -1.17 -0.07
C SER A 30 -5.23 0.25 -0.42
N TYR A 31 -4.17 0.38 -1.20
CA TYR A 31 -3.59 1.64 -1.65
C TYR A 31 -3.24 1.59 -3.14
N PHE A 32 -2.99 2.76 -3.72
CA PHE A 32 -2.39 2.92 -5.03
C PHE A 32 -0.88 3.18 -4.87
N MET A 33 -0.09 2.65 -5.79
CA MET A 33 1.37 2.77 -5.82
C MET A 33 1.84 3.13 -7.22
N ASP A 34 2.92 3.88 -7.31
CA ASP A 34 3.56 4.25 -8.57
C ASP A 34 4.66 3.28 -8.90
N VAL A 35 4.50 2.48 -9.95
CA VAL A 35 5.48 1.49 -10.39
C VAL A 35 6.24 2.02 -11.59
N LYS A 36 7.58 2.02 -11.51
CA LYS A 36 8.45 2.42 -12.62
C LYS A 36 8.92 1.18 -13.41
N CYS A 37 8.66 1.11 -14.73
CA CYS A 37 9.23 0.05 -15.59
C CYS A 37 10.73 0.28 -15.76
N PRO A 38 11.59 -0.75 -15.61
CA PRO A 38 13.02 -0.62 -15.86
C PRO A 38 13.36 -0.36 -17.34
N GLY A 39 12.48 -0.75 -18.28
CA GLY A 39 12.69 -0.53 -19.72
C GLY A 39 12.13 0.79 -20.24
N CYS A 40 10.84 1.10 -19.99
CA CYS A 40 10.18 2.31 -20.51
C CYS A 40 10.45 3.56 -19.67
N TYR A 41 10.99 3.44 -18.44
CA TYR A 41 11.10 4.49 -17.39
C TYR A 41 9.83 5.28 -17.07
N LYS A 42 8.70 4.98 -17.74
CA LYS A 42 7.39 5.53 -17.46
C LYS A 42 6.89 5.03 -16.12
N ILE A 43 6.23 5.93 -15.41
CA ILE A 43 5.56 5.66 -14.14
C ILE A 43 4.12 5.29 -14.45
N THR A 44 3.64 4.19 -13.89
CA THR A 44 2.25 3.74 -13.99
C THR A 44 1.68 3.56 -12.61
N THR A 45 0.49 4.11 -12.37
CA THR A 45 -0.25 3.95 -11.12
C THR A 45 -0.90 2.56 -11.09
N VAL A 46 -0.56 1.74 -10.10
CA VAL A 46 -1.06 0.37 -9.94
C VAL A 46 -1.81 0.25 -8.62
N PHE A 47 -2.92 -0.49 -8.64
CA PHE A 47 -3.65 -0.82 -7.42
C PHE A 47 -2.98 -2.00 -6.68
N SER A 48 -2.76 -1.85 -5.37
CA SER A 48 -2.08 -2.86 -4.55
C SER A 48 -2.69 -4.26 -4.57
N HIS A 49 -4.01 -4.37 -4.79
CA HIS A 49 -4.73 -5.66 -4.88
C HIS A 49 -5.32 -5.85 -6.29
N ALA A 50 -4.56 -5.47 -7.32
CA ALA A 50 -4.98 -5.63 -8.71
C ALA A 50 -5.35 -7.10 -9.02
N GLN A 51 -6.55 -7.30 -9.58
CA GLN A 51 -7.05 -8.61 -10.00
C GLN A 51 -6.65 -8.97 -11.43
N THR A 52 -6.25 -7.98 -12.23
CA THR A 52 -5.81 -8.14 -13.60
C THR A 52 -4.29 -8.01 -13.71
N VAL A 53 -3.72 -8.61 -14.76
CA VAL A 53 -2.32 -8.39 -15.11
C VAL A 53 -2.18 -6.96 -15.63
N VAL A 54 -1.32 -6.16 -15.01
CA VAL A 54 -1.09 -4.76 -15.43
C VAL A 54 0.16 -4.70 -16.30
N LEU A 55 0.07 -4.03 -17.44
CA LEU A 55 1.15 -3.87 -18.43
C LEU A 55 1.62 -2.40 -18.47
N CYS A 56 2.92 -2.13 -18.73
CA CYS A 56 3.35 -0.75 -19.10
C CYS A 56 2.78 -0.42 -20.48
N VAL A 57 2.22 0.78 -20.63
CA VAL A 57 1.71 1.32 -21.91
C VAL A 57 2.80 1.46 -22.98
N GLY A 58 4.07 1.56 -22.60
CA GLY A 58 5.21 1.72 -23.52
C GLY A 58 6.02 0.44 -23.77
N CYS A 59 6.42 -0.29 -22.72
CA CYS A 59 7.28 -1.49 -22.83
C CYS A 59 6.47 -2.79 -23.04
N SER A 60 5.13 -2.77 -22.97
CA SER A 60 4.22 -3.94 -22.92
C SER A 60 4.61 -5.01 -21.89
N THR A 61 5.51 -4.66 -20.96
CA THR A 61 6.05 -5.58 -19.97
C THR A 61 5.06 -5.71 -18.83
N VAL A 62 4.86 -6.94 -18.36
CA VAL A 62 4.03 -7.25 -17.19
C VAL A 62 4.61 -6.58 -15.96
N LEU A 63 3.88 -5.66 -15.31
CA LEU A 63 4.27 -4.93 -14.10
C LEU A 63 3.98 -5.69 -12.81
N CYS A 64 2.77 -6.26 -12.73
CA CYS A 64 2.35 -7.07 -11.60
C CYS A 64 1.48 -8.25 -12.05
N GLN A 65 1.54 -9.33 -11.28
CA GLN A 65 0.67 -10.50 -11.42
C GLN A 65 -0.39 -10.50 -10.30
N PRO A 66 -1.66 -10.80 -10.64
CA PRO A 66 -2.71 -10.87 -9.64
C PRO A 66 -2.51 -12.04 -8.69
N LYS A 67 -2.92 -11.84 -7.44
CA LYS A 67 -2.94 -12.86 -6.38
C LYS A 67 -4.25 -12.72 -5.59
N GLY A 68 -4.53 -13.67 -4.69
CA GLY A 68 -5.67 -13.56 -3.76
C GLY A 68 -5.55 -12.43 -2.74
N GLY A 69 -4.40 -11.76 -2.65
CA GLY A 69 -4.13 -10.64 -1.75
C GLY A 69 -3.43 -9.49 -2.48
N LYS A 70 -2.33 -8.97 -1.92
CA LYS A 70 -1.51 -7.98 -2.63
C LYS A 70 -0.93 -8.58 -3.90
N ALA A 71 -0.99 -7.82 -4.99
CA ALA A 71 -0.44 -8.21 -6.29
C ALA A 71 1.08 -8.39 -6.19
N ARG A 72 1.63 -9.36 -6.93
CA ARG A 72 3.08 -9.60 -6.97
C ARG A 72 3.70 -8.71 -8.03
N LEU A 73 4.62 -7.84 -7.64
CA LEU A 73 5.43 -7.06 -8.58
C LEU A 73 6.47 -7.97 -9.25
N THR A 74 6.79 -7.69 -10.51
CA THR A 74 7.94 -8.31 -11.16
C THR A 74 9.24 -7.73 -10.60
N GLU A 75 10.26 -8.58 -10.48
CA GLU A 75 11.59 -8.21 -10.01
C GLU A 75 12.15 -6.98 -10.75
N GLY A 76 12.81 -6.07 -10.01
CA GLY A 76 13.48 -4.88 -10.56
C GLY A 76 12.58 -3.65 -10.79
N LYS A 77 11.38 -3.59 -10.17
CA LYS A 77 10.47 -2.43 -10.27
C LYS A 77 10.41 -1.65 -8.98
N ILE A 78 10.74 -0.36 -9.06
CA ILE A 78 10.68 0.56 -7.94
C ILE A 78 9.23 1.02 -7.77
N SER A 79 8.65 0.78 -6.60
CA SER A 79 7.34 1.34 -6.23
C SER A 79 7.50 2.54 -5.31
N LYS A 80 6.83 3.66 -5.61
CA LYS A 80 6.67 4.78 -4.67
C LYS A 80 5.24 4.81 -4.15
N ASN A 81 5.07 4.94 -2.84
CA ASN A 81 3.76 5.10 -2.23
C ASN A 81 3.45 6.59 -2.07
N TRP A 82 2.39 7.09 -2.72
CA TRP A 82 2.00 8.51 -2.68
C TRP A 82 1.28 8.93 -1.38
N HIS A 83 0.81 7.99 -0.57
CA HIS A 83 -0.05 8.29 0.59
C HIS A 83 0.69 8.45 1.93
N ALA A 84 1.93 8.92 1.91
CA ALA A 84 2.65 9.28 3.16
C ALA A 84 2.16 10.61 3.79
N LEU A 85 1.23 11.36 3.16
CA LEU A 85 0.93 12.75 3.54
C LEU A 85 -0.51 13.07 4.00
N ILE A 86 -1.47 12.12 4.00
CA ILE A 86 -2.88 12.43 4.36
C ILE A 86 -3.38 11.73 5.64
N LEU A 87 -2.57 10.92 6.32
CA LEU A 87 -2.93 10.42 7.66
C LEU A 87 -1.98 11.02 8.69
N ASN A 88 -2.50 11.99 9.43
CA ASN A 88 -1.83 12.71 10.51
C ASN A 88 -1.13 11.76 11.51
N ARG A 89 0.02 12.25 11.98
CA ARG A 89 0.84 11.84 13.14
C ARG A 89 2.04 10.94 12.80
N LEU A 90 3.12 11.63 12.38
CA LEU A 90 4.53 11.28 12.59
C LEU A 90 4.88 9.79 12.49
N ASP A 91 4.88 9.27 11.27
CA ASP A 91 5.88 8.29 10.86
C ASP A 91 6.48 8.84 9.55
N VAL A 92 7.56 9.60 9.68
CA VAL A 92 8.54 9.79 8.59
C VAL A 92 9.16 8.42 8.38
N VAL A 93 8.45 7.50 7.72
CA VAL A 93 9.11 6.38 7.07
C VAL A 93 9.84 7.00 5.91
N GLY A 94 11.16 6.97 6.02
CA GLY A 94 12.08 7.74 5.22
C GLY A 94 11.90 7.53 3.72
N LEU A 95 12.59 8.40 2.99
CA LEU A 95 12.72 8.38 1.54
C LEU A 95 13.57 7.18 1.06
N ASP A 96 13.47 6.03 1.74
CA ASP A 96 14.43 4.91 1.68
C ASP A 96 13.78 3.52 1.47
N ASP A 97 12.53 3.43 1.00
CA ASP A 97 12.01 2.17 0.45
C ASP A 97 12.34 2.01 -1.05
N PHE A 98 13.60 2.28 -1.42
CA PHE A 98 14.26 1.72 -2.60
C PHE A 98 14.69 0.28 -2.30
N THR A 99 13.76 -0.61 -2.01
CA THR A 99 14.08 -2.02 -1.77
C THR A 99 13.14 -2.93 -2.53
N CYS A 100 13.78 -3.86 -3.26
CA CYS A 100 13.20 -5.00 -3.97
C CYS A 100 12.30 -5.85 -3.09
#